data_AF-A0AA95M9Z9-F1
#
_entry.id   AF-A0AA95M9Z9-F1
#
_cell.length_a   1.000
_cell.length_b   1.000
_cell.length_c   1.000
_cell.angle_alpha   90.00
_cell.angle_beta   90.00
_cell.angle_gamma   90.00
#
_symmetry.space_group_name_H-M   'P 1'
#
loop_
_entity.id
_entity.type
_entity.pdbx_description
1 polymer ?
#
loop_
_entity_poly.entity_id
_entity_poly.type
_entity_poly.pdbx_seq_one_letter_code
_entity_poly.pdbx_strand_id
1 'polypeptide(L)' 'MKYEVIKDFFDKDTGEFHPEGSEYETKTTKRAKELQKKGFLKSDEQPNE' A
#
# COMPACT_ATOMS: atom_id res chain seq x y z
N MET A 1 -1.00 -1.05 10.83
CA MET A 1 -1.90 -0.21 10.01
C MET A 1 -2.20 -1.00 8.75
N LYS A 2 -3.47 -1.09 8.35
CA LYS A 2 -3.89 -1.83 7.17
C LYS A 2 -4.25 -0.85 6.06
N TYR A 3 -3.84 -1.16 4.84
CA TYR A 3 -4.05 -0.35 3.66
C TYR A 3 -4.58 -1.23 2.54
N GLU A 4 -5.60 -0.76 1.83
CA GLU A 4 -6.10 -1.43 0.64
C GLU A 4 -5.07 -1.31 -0.48
N VAL A 5 -4.72 -2.43 -1.10
CA VAL A 5 -3.81 -2.49 -2.23
C VAL A 5 -4.58 -2.13 -3.48
N ILE A 6 -4.23 -1.00 -4.10
CA ILE A 6 -4.89 -0.51 -5.33
C ILE A 6 -4.12 -0.88 -6.59
N LYS A 7 -2.95 -1.49 -6.44
CA LYS A 7 -2.15 -2.01 -7.54
C LYS A 7 -1.24 -3.11 -7.03
N ASP A 8 -1.08 -4.17 -7.80
CA ASP A 8 -0.20 -5.29 -7.47
C ASP A 8 1.23 -4.82 -7.20
N PHE A 9 1.80 -5.31 -6.09
CA PHE A 9 3.20 -5.07 -5.77
C PHE A 9 3.80 -6.24 -5.00
N PHE A 10 5.13 -6.33 -5.09
CA PHE A 10 5.91 -7.25 -4.30
C PHE A 10 6.59 -6.48 -3.18
N ASP A 11 6.28 -6.82 -1.93
CA ASP A 11 6.99 -6.22 -0.81
C ASP A 11 8.34 -6.90 -0.64
N LYS A 12 9.41 -6.11 -0.79
CA LYS A 12 10.78 -6.58 -0.59
C LYS A 12 11.15 -6.77 0.89
N ASP A 13 10.40 -6.15 1.81
CA ASP A 13 10.65 -6.30 3.25
C ASP A 13 10.15 -7.65 3.77
N THR A 14 8.95 -8.07 3.36
CA THR A 14 8.35 -9.36 3.77
C THR A 14 8.63 -10.48 2.76
N GLY A 15 8.94 -10.14 1.52
CA GLY A 15 9.06 -11.11 0.43
C GLY A 15 7.70 -11.62 -0.07
N GLU A 16 6.62 -10.90 0.25
CA GLU A 16 5.25 -11.29 -0.10
C GLU A 16 4.73 -10.51 -1.31
N PHE A 17 3.96 -11.21 -2.14
CA PHE A 17 3.23 -10.59 -3.24
C PHE A 17 1.84 -10.18 -2.77
N HIS A 18 1.50 -8.91 -2.95
CA HIS A 18 0.20 -8.36 -2.61
C HIS A 18 -0.55 -7.99 -3.90
N PRO A 19 -1.60 -8.73 -4.27
CA PRO A 19 -2.40 -8.41 -5.44
C PRO A 19 -3.28 -7.17 -5.19
N GLU A 20 -3.67 -6.49 -6.27
CA GLU A 20 -4.71 -5.46 -6.23
C GLU A 20 -6.00 -6.00 -5.58
N GLY A 21 -6.64 -5.18 -4.75
CA GLY A 21 -7.81 -5.52 -3.95
C GLY A 21 -7.52 -6.26 -2.64
N SER A 22 -6.26 -6.64 -2.37
CA SER A 22 -5.88 -7.24 -1.09
C SER A 22 -5.65 -6.18 0.01
N GLU A 23 -5.56 -6.62 1.26
CA GLU A 23 -5.16 -5.77 2.38
C GLU A 23 -3.66 -5.95 2.67
N TYR A 24 -2.93 -4.84 2.67
CA TYR A 24 -1.53 -4.79 3.09
C TYR A 24 -1.43 -4.29 4.52
N GLU A 25 -0.85 -5.09 5.41
CA GLU A 25 -0.59 -4.70 6.78
C GLU A 25 0.89 -4.32 6.96
N THR A 26 1.15 -3.11 7.46
CA THR A 26 2.50 -2.71 7.85
C THR A 26 2.52 -2.04 9.22
N LYS A 27 3.63 -2.24 9.92
CA LYS A 27 3.94 -1.58 11.20
C LYS A 27 4.58 -0.21 11.00
N THR A 28 5.10 0.08 9.81
CA THR A 28 5.91 1.27 9.55
C THR A 28 5.20 2.23 8.62
N THR A 29 4.80 3.39 9.15
CA THR A 29 4.10 4.44 8.38
C THR A 29 4.93 4.97 7.21
N LYS A 30 6.26 4.95 7.30
CA LYS A 30 7.16 5.36 6.22
C LYS A 30 6.95 4.52 4.96
N ARG A 31 6.87 3.20 5.12
CA ARG A 31 6.70 2.24 4.01
C ARG A 31 5.34 2.40 3.35
N ALA A 32 4.29 2.50 4.17
CA ALA A 32 2.94 2.79 3.69
C ALA A 32 2.90 4.08 2.86
N LYS A 33 3.48 5.18 3.36
CA LYS A 33 3.54 6.46 2.64
C LYS A 33 4.29 6.39 1.31
N GLU A 34 5.38 5.62 1.25
CA GLU A 34 6.10 5.41 -0.02
C GLU A 34 5.25 4.64 -1.02
N LEU A 35 4.57 3.57 -0.59
CA LEU A 35 3.69 2.77 -1.44
C LEU A 35 2.46 3.56 -1.88
N GLN A 36 1.88 4.39 -1.00
CA GLN A 36 0.81 5.34 -1.30
C GLN A 36 1.25 6.38 -2.34
N LYS A 37 2.42 7.01 -2.16
CA LYS A 37 2.98 7.96 -3.16
C LYS A 37 3.28 7.32 -4.51
N LYS A 38 3.59 6.03 -4.53
CA LYS A 38 3.80 5.25 -5.76
C LYS A 38 2.50 4.74 -6.38
N GLY A 39 1.37 4.90 -5.70
CA GLY A 39 0.06 4.42 -6.16
C GLY A 39 -0.15 2.91 -6.02
N PHE A 40 0.54 2.25 -5.09
CA PHE A 40 0.32 0.83 -4.78
C PHE A 40 -0.72 0.61 -3.69
N LEU A 41 -0.80 1.54 -2.75
CA LEU A 41 -1.77 1.50 -1.66
C LEU A 41 -2.73 2.66 -1.78
N LYS A 42 -3.97 2.44 -1.36
CA LYS A 42 -4.98 3.48 -1.23
C LYS A 42 -4.47 4.55 -0.27
N SER A 43 -4.36 5.76 -0.79
CA SER A 43 -4.17 6.94 0.04
C SER A 43 -5.51 7.28 0.67
N ASP A 44 -5.59 7.26 2.00
CA ASP A 44 -6.74 7.81 2.73
C ASP A 44 -6.88 9.33 2.49
N GLU A 45 -5.83 9.97 1.99
CA GLU A 45 -5.91 11.28 1.36
C GLU A 45 -6.58 11.14 -0.01
N GLN A 46 -7.91 11.07 -0.05
CA GLN A 46 -8.69 11.35 -1.26
C GLN A 46 -8.27 12.72 -1.81
N PRO A 47 -7.70 12.84 -3.03
CA PRO A 47 -7.89 14.06 -3.80
C PRO A 47 -9.33 13.99 -4.31
N ASN A 48 -10.23 14.61 -3.57
CA ASN A 48 -11.57 14.90 -4.06
C ASN A 48 -11.40 16.01 -5.11
N GLU A 49 -11.26 15.64 -6.38
CA GLU A 49 -11.37 16.57 -7.53
C GLU A 49 -12.59 16.20 -8.36
#